data_AF-A0A7S2DU12-F1
#
_entry.id   AF-A0A7S2DU12-F1
#
_cell.length_a   1.000
_cell.length_b   1.000
_cell.length_c   1.000
_cell.angle_alpha   90.00
_cell.angle_beta   90.00
_cell.angle_gamma   90.00
#
_symmetry.space_group_name_H-M   'P 1'
#
loop_
_entity.id
_entity.type
_entity.pdbx_description
1 polymer ?
#
loop_
_entity_poly.entity_id
_entity_poly.type
_entity_poly.pdbx_seq_one_letter_code
_entity_poly.pdbx_strand_id
1 'polypeptide(L)'
;YNWKNKIKHINISAVAVMVREPRAHVFSQFLFCSEGSVSEMTSVRNLTEWLLEWHRMQLEGKVVGDFTGDNGARNDILFQKYVTFTTLPFKCYNPINLQTHRLTCRYPFEYPEEAGTADLAIEHMQEATFVGITEAYQESVCAFYGLVHGALPDFCDCRNQTAWSTFPGTHTAFHSIHTNSSAELASQPAEVLAAID
;
A
#
# COMPACT_ATOMS: atom_id res chain seq x y z
N TYR A 1 -10.24 16.50 -8.52
CA TYR A 1 -8.85 16.88 -8.19
C TYR A 1 -7.95 16.48 -9.37
N ASN A 2 -7.57 17.40 -10.26
CA ASN A 2 -6.84 17.07 -11.49
C ASN A 2 -5.32 17.12 -11.24
N TRP A 3 -4.79 16.05 -10.65
CA TRP A 3 -3.37 15.91 -10.33
C TRP A 3 -2.46 15.97 -11.58
N LYS A 4 -2.96 15.54 -12.74
CA LYS A 4 -2.21 15.51 -14.02
C LYS A 4 -1.74 16.91 -14.47
N ASN A 5 -2.48 17.97 -14.15
CA ASN A 5 -2.09 19.34 -14.49
C ASN A 5 -1.04 19.94 -13.54
N LYS A 6 -0.86 19.39 -12.33
CA LYS A 6 0.20 19.85 -11.41
C LYS A 6 1.58 19.24 -11.72
N ILE A 7 1.63 18.02 -12.26
CA ILE A 7 2.90 17.31 -12.47
C ILE A 7 3.66 17.80 -13.71
N LYS A 8 2.98 18.36 -14.73
CA LYS A 8 3.62 18.86 -15.96
C LYS A 8 4.68 19.96 -15.76
N HIS A 9 4.77 20.52 -14.56
CA HIS A 9 5.73 21.58 -14.21
C HIS A 9 6.64 21.21 -13.02
N ILE A 10 6.58 19.97 -12.51
CA ILE A 10 7.47 19.53 -11.44
C ILE A 10 8.69 18.90 -12.09
N ASN A 11 9.81 19.60 -12.02
CA ASN A 11 11.10 18.99 -12.29
C ASN A 11 11.39 18.05 -11.11
N ILE A 12 11.05 16.77 -11.25
CA ILE A 12 11.21 15.77 -10.19
C ILE A 12 12.73 15.54 -10.06
N SER A 13 13.34 16.13 -9.04
CA SER A 13 14.76 15.94 -8.71
C SER A 13 15.00 14.83 -7.69
N ALA A 14 13.95 14.34 -7.05
CA ALA A 14 14.01 13.32 -6.01
C ALA A 14 12.72 12.52 -5.92
N VAL A 15 12.84 11.24 -5.55
CA VAL A 15 11.72 10.34 -5.28
C VAL A 15 11.81 9.86 -3.84
N ALA A 16 10.72 10.02 -3.09
CA ALA A 16 10.58 9.48 -1.75
C ALA A 16 9.42 8.48 -1.73
N VAL A 17 9.66 7.32 -1.16
CA VAL A 17 8.66 6.25 -1.02
C VAL A 17 8.57 5.79 0.43
N MET A 18 7.36 5.44 0.86
CA MET A 18 7.11 4.77 2.14
C MET A 18 6.68 3.35 1.83
N VAL A 19 7.45 2.38 2.32
CA VAL A 19 7.12 0.96 2.23
C VAL A 19 6.57 0.47 3.56
N ARG A 20 5.73 -0.56 3.48
CA ARG A 20 5.09 -1.25 4.62
C ARG A 20 5.61 -2.68 4.67
N GLU A 21 5.74 -3.23 5.87
CA GLU A 21 6.07 -4.64 6.08
C GLU A 21 5.05 -5.53 5.34
N PRO A 22 5.48 -6.59 4.61
CA PRO A 22 4.60 -7.36 3.73
C PRO A 22 3.33 -7.89 4.41
N ARG A 23 3.45 -8.50 5.58
CA ARG A 23 2.30 -9.05 6.31
C ARG A 23 1.35 -7.95 6.76
N ALA A 24 1.86 -6.86 7.32
CA ALA A 24 1.10 -5.69 7.67
C ALA A 24 0.38 -5.07 6.45
N HIS A 25 1.04 -5.06 5.29
CA HIS A 25 0.46 -4.56 4.05
C HIS A 25 -0.73 -5.41 3.60
N VAL A 26 -0.54 -6.72 3.49
CA VAL A 26 -1.59 -7.70 3.10
C VAL A 26 -2.74 -7.74 4.11
N PHE A 27 -2.44 -7.60 5.40
CA PHE A 27 -3.49 -7.55 6.41
C PHE A 27 -4.29 -6.24 6.37
N SER A 28 -3.63 -5.10 6.14
CA SER A 28 -4.34 -3.83 5.96
C SER A 28 -5.23 -3.80 4.73
N GLN A 29 -4.84 -4.54 3.70
CA GLN A 29 -5.67 -4.85 2.54
C GLN A 29 -6.92 -5.63 3.00
N PHE A 30 -6.80 -6.73 3.74
CA PHE A 30 -7.98 -7.45 4.27
C PHE A 30 -8.94 -6.52 5.03
N LEU A 31 -8.42 -5.77 6.02
CA LEU A 31 -9.24 -4.84 6.82
C LEU A 31 -9.99 -3.81 5.97
N PHE A 32 -9.35 -3.29 4.93
CA PHE A 32 -10.02 -2.36 4.03
C PHE A 32 -11.24 -2.99 3.34
N CYS A 33 -11.18 -4.27 2.98
CA CYS A 33 -12.32 -4.98 2.41
C CYS A 33 -13.36 -5.36 3.47
N SER A 34 -12.94 -5.85 4.64
CA SER A 34 -13.84 -6.46 5.61
C SER A 34 -14.52 -5.45 6.55
N GLU A 35 -13.85 -4.34 6.87
CA GLU A 35 -14.28 -3.39 7.90
C GLU A 35 -14.43 -1.95 7.38
N GLY A 36 -13.99 -1.68 6.15
CA GLY A 36 -14.04 -0.34 5.56
C GLY A 36 -15.46 0.13 5.17
N SER A 37 -15.54 1.34 4.62
CA SER A 37 -16.78 1.94 4.09
C SER A 37 -17.40 1.17 2.91
N VAL A 38 -16.73 0.12 2.45
CA VAL A 38 -17.16 -0.77 1.38
C VAL A 38 -17.54 -2.17 1.89
N SER A 39 -17.45 -2.43 3.20
CA SER A 39 -17.68 -3.76 3.81
C SER A 39 -19.08 -4.35 3.52
N GLU A 40 -20.10 -3.52 3.37
CA GLU A 40 -21.45 -3.96 2.97
C GLU A 40 -21.51 -4.44 1.50
N MET A 41 -20.50 -4.07 0.71
CA MET A 41 -20.40 -4.33 -0.73
C MET A 41 -19.35 -5.40 -1.06
N THR A 42 -18.53 -5.80 -0.09
CA THR A 42 -17.54 -6.87 -0.23
C THR A 42 -18.09 -8.19 0.34
N SER A 43 -17.55 -9.30 -0.16
CA SER A 43 -17.85 -10.65 0.35
C SER A 43 -16.84 -11.11 1.41
N VAL A 44 -15.92 -10.24 1.84
CA VAL A 44 -14.75 -10.63 2.65
C VAL A 44 -15.09 -10.55 4.14
N ARG A 45 -15.24 -11.71 4.79
CA ARG A 45 -15.52 -11.78 6.25
C ARG A 45 -14.57 -12.67 7.04
N ASN A 46 -13.83 -13.55 6.36
CA ASN A 46 -12.92 -14.49 6.99
C ASN A 46 -11.50 -14.27 6.47
N LEU A 47 -10.56 -14.00 7.38
CA LEU A 47 -9.17 -13.72 7.04
C LEU A 47 -8.48 -14.92 6.37
N THR A 48 -8.69 -16.13 6.89
CA THR A 48 -8.06 -17.34 6.36
C THR A 48 -8.52 -17.64 4.93
N GLU A 49 -9.82 -17.63 4.67
CA GLU A 49 -10.37 -17.84 3.31
C GLU A 49 -9.88 -16.75 2.35
N TRP A 50 -9.84 -15.50 2.81
CA TRP A 50 -9.34 -14.39 2.03
C TRP A 50 -7.85 -14.54 1.68
N LEU A 51 -7.02 -14.95 2.65
CA LEU A 51 -5.58 -15.15 2.45
C LEU A 51 -5.29 -16.33 1.51
N LEU A 52 -6.06 -17.42 1.58
CA LEU A 52 -5.91 -18.55 0.66
C LEU A 52 -6.21 -18.12 -0.78
N GLU A 53 -7.28 -17.36 -0.99
CA GLU A 53 -7.63 -16.85 -2.32
C GLU A 53 -6.65 -15.78 -2.81
N TRP A 54 -6.19 -14.89 -1.91
CA TRP A 54 -5.13 -13.92 -2.17
C TRP A 54 -3.86 -14.63 -2.63
N HIS A 55 -3.41 -15.66 -1.92
CA HIS A 55 -2.20 -16.41 -2.25
C HIS A 55 -2.34 -17.14 -3.59
N ARG A 56 -3.49 -17.77 -3.85
CA ARG A 56 -3.78 -18.39 -5.16
C ARG A 56 -3.61 -17.38 -6.30
N MET A 57 -4.10 -16.15 -6.13
CA MET A 57 -3.95 -15.10 -7.13
C MET A 57 -2.51 -14.61 -7.29
N GLN A 58 -1.71 -14.53 -6.21
CA GLN A 58 -0.28 -14.23 -6.32
C GLN A 58 0.45 -15.30 -7.12
N LEU A 59 0.20 -16.59 -6.84
CA LEU A 59 0.83 -17.72 -7.54
C LEU A 59 0.49 -17.75 -9.03
N GLU A 60 -0.73 -17.38 -9.39
CA GLU A 60 -1.13 -17.28 -10.79
C GLU A 60 -0.45 -16.12 -11.52
N GLY A 61 -0.02 -15.08 -10.78
CA GLY A 61 0.67 -13.91 -11.32
C GLY A 61 -0.15 -13.09 -12.32
N LYS A 62 -1.44 -13.43 -12.48
CA LYS A 62 -2.32 -12.82 -13.47
C LYS A 62 -3.14 -11.73 -12.83
N VAL A 63 -3.09 -10.57 -13.45
CA VAL A 63 -4.01 -9.46 -13.18
C VAL A 63 -5.45 -9.96 -13.32
N VAL A 64 -6.33 -9.53 -12.42
CA VAL A 64 -7.72 -10.01 -12.32
C VAL A 64 -8.72 -8.85 -12.35
N GLY A 65 -9.94 -9.15 -12.79
CA GLY A 65 -11.06 -8.22 -12.73
C GLY A 65 -10.87 -6.98 -13.59
N ASP A 66 -11.03 -5.80 -12.99
CA ASP A 66 -11.11 -4.50 -13.70
C ASP A 66 -9.83 -4.11 -14.45
N PHE A 67 -8.76 -4.88 -14.27
CA PHE A 67 -7.45 -4.64 -14.82
C PHE A 67 -7.06 -5.61 -15.96
N THR A 68 -7.96 -6.54 -16.36
CA THR A 68 -7.72 -7.42 -17.53
C THR A 68 -8.13 -6.77 -18.86
N GLY A 69 -7.50 -7.21 -19.95
CA GLY A 69 -7.57 -6.64 -21.30
C GLY A 69 -8.98 -6.39 -21.86
N ASP A 70 -9.06 -5.40 -22.76
CA ASP A 70 -10.22 -4.69 -23.35
C ASP A 70 -10.79 -3.51 -22.53
N ASN A 71 -10.69 -3.55 -21.20
CA ASN A 71 -11.07 -2.40 -20.34
C ASN A 71 -9.87 -1.62 -19.77
N GLY A 72 -8.65 -2.14 -19.87
CA GLY A 72 -7.44 -1.47 -19.37
C GLY A 72 -7.06 -0.16 -20.06
N ALA A 73 -7.64 0.14 -21.24
CA ALA A 73 -7.44 1.39 -21.98
C ALA A 73 -8.47 2.49 -21.65
N ARG A 74 -9.41 2.20 -20.75
CA ARG A 74 -10.48 3.13 -20.38
C ARG A 74 -9.95 4.18 -19.40
N ASN A 75 -9.86 5.42 -19.87
CA ASN A 75 -9.67 6.63 -19.05
C ASN A 75 -10.76 6.81 -17.95
N ASP A 76 -11.72 5.89 -17.91
CA ASP A 76 -12.87 5.75 -17.05
C ASP A 76 -12.77 4.62 -16.02
N ILE A 77 -11.57 4.16 -15.63
CA ILE A 77 -11.37 3.62 -14.27
C ILE A 77 -11.64 4.77 -13.28
N LEU A 78 -12.92 5.07 -13.10
CA LEU A 78 -13.49 5.94 -12.09
C LEU A 78 -13.43 5.15 -10.79
N PHE A 79 -12.21 4.92 -10.30
CA PHE A 79 -11.84 4.12 -9.13
C PHE A 79 -12.62 4.47 -7.85
N GLN A 80 -13.48 5.49 -7.87
CA GLN A 80 -14.05 6.09 -6.68
C GLN A 80 -15.52 6.47 -6.74
N LYS A 81 -16.21 6.40 -7.90
CA LYS A 81 -17.60 6.91 -7.91
C LYS A 81 -18.63 5.85 -7.52
N TYR A 82 -18.42 4.58 -7.87
CA TYR A 82 -19.34 3.50 -7.50
C TYR A 82 -18.59 2.15 -7.39
N VAL A 83 -18.24 1.75 -6.17
CA VAL A 83 -17.69 0.42 -5.85
C VAL A 83 -18.68 -0.71 -6.21
N THR A 84 -19.94 -0.38 -6.58
CA THR A 84 -20.98 -1.35 -6.96
C THR A 84 -20.71 -2.12 -8.27
N PHE A 85 -19.77 -1.70 -9.13
CA PHE A 85 -19.59 -2.28 -10.48
C PHE A 85 -18.21 -2.89 -10.74
N THR A 86 -17.43 -3.13 -9.69
CA THR A 86 -16.11 -3.74 -9.84
C THR A 86 -16.21 -5.23 -10.15
N THR A 87 -15.38 -5.69 -11.09
CA THR A 87 -15.16 -7.11 -11.39
C THR A 87 -14.00 -7.71 -10.59
N LEU A 88 -13.44 -6.95 -9.64
CA LEU A 88 -12.40 -7.45 -8.75
C LEU A 88 -12.90 -8.64 -7.91
N PRO A 89 -12.04 -9.62 -7.59
CA PRO A 89 -12.40 -10.81 -6.83
C PRO A 89 -13.02 -10.48 -5.47
N PHE A 90 -12.49 -9.46 -4.79
CA PHE A 90 -12.94 -9.06 -3.46
C PHE A 90 -13.83 -7.80 -3.44
N LYS A 91 -14.12 -7.23 -4.61
CA LYS A 91 -14.90 -6.00 -4.78
C LYS A 91 -14.35 -4.75 -4.04
N CYS A 92 -13.05 -4.72 -3.72
CA CYS A 92 -12.41 -3.63 -2.97
C CYS A 92 -11.12 -3.11 -3.64
N TYR A 93 -10.08 -3.95 -3.82
CA TYR A 93 -8.84 -3.60 -4.53
C TYR A 93 -8.29 -4.81 -5.31
N ASN A 94 -7.28 -4.57 -6.15
CA ASN A 94 -6.48 -5.64 -6.74
C ASN A 94 -5.42 -6.09 -5.73
N PRO A 95 -5.48 -7.32 -5.23
CA PRO A 95 -4.57 -7.80 -4.20
C PRO A 95 -3.13 -8.03 -4.68
N ILE A 96 -2.91 -8.09 -6.00
CA ILE A 96 -1.69 -8.63 -6.59
C ILE A 96 -0.58 -7.57 -6.53
N ASN A 97 0.47 -7.89 -5.78
CA ASN A 97 1.75 -7.18 -5.77
C ASN A 97 1.65 -5.64 -5.69
N LEU A 98 0.72 -5.06 -4.91
CA LEU A 98 0.47 -3.61 -4.92
C LEU A 98 1.71 -2.74 -4.63
N GLN A 99 2.56 -3.14 -3.69
CA GLN A 99 3.77 -2.38 -3.36
C GLN A 99 4.80 -2.48 -4.50
N THR A 100 5.06 -3.69 -5.00
CA THR A 100 5.93 -3.96 -6.16
C THR A 100 5.43 -3.23 -7.40
N HIS A 101 4.15 -3.34 -7.71
CA HIS A 101 3.46 -2.66 -8.80
C HIS A 101 3.66 -1.15 -8.70
N ARG A 102 3.53 -0.57 -7.50
CA ARG A 102 3.72 0.86 -7.33
C ARG A 102 5.13 1.32 -7.65
N LEU A 103 6.12 0.47 -7.42
CA LEU A 103 7.52 0.73 -7.74
C LEU A 103 7.84 0.49 -9.23
N THR A 104 7.12 -0.40 -9.92
CA THR A 104 7.42 -0.78 -11.31
C THR A 104 6.51 -0.15 -12.36
N CYS A 105 5.32 0.35 -11.98
CA CYS A 105 4.34 0.85 -12.94
C CYS A 105 4.75 2.18 -13.58
N ARG A 106 4.47 2.33 -14.88
CA ARG A 106 4.64 3.61 -15.58
C ARG A 106 3.45 4.55 -15.36
N TYR A 107 2.25 3.98 -15.34
CA TYR A 107 1.01 4.70 -15.02
C TYR A 107 0.28 4.03 -13.86
N PRO A 108 -0.40 4.81 -12.98
CA PRO A 108 -1.27 4.22 -11.98
C PRO A 108 -2.29 3.28 -12.63
N PHE A 109 -2.52 2.12 -12.01
CA PHE A 109 -3.48 1.11 -12.46
C PHE A 109 -3.14 0.37 -13.76
N GLU A 110 -1.96 0.59 -14.33
CA GLU A 110 -1.46 -0.19 -15.45
C GLU A 110 -0.66 -1.37 -14.91
N TYR A 111 -1.18 -2.59 -15.04
CA TYR A 111 -0.52 -3.83 -14.58
C TYR A 111 -0.04 -4.62 -15.81
N PRO A 112 1.09 -4.27 -16.43
CA PRO A 112 1.63 -5.07 -17.52
C PRO A 112 2.20 -6.38 -16.96
N GLU A 113 2.17 -7.43 -17.77
CA GLU A 113 2.59 -8.79 -17.39
C GLU A 113 4.05 -8.82 -16.89
N GLU A 114 4.89 -7.88 -17.36
CA GLU A 114 6.31 -7.75 -16.99
C GLU A 114 6.58 -6.75 -15.84
N ALA A 115 5.71 -5.76 -15.57
CA ALA A 115 5.92 -4.82 -14.47
C ALA A 115 5.26 -5.36 -13.20
N GLY A 116 6.02 -6.18 -12.49
CA GLY A 116 5.56 -6.78 -11.25
C GLY A 116 6.53 -7.74 -10.58
N THR A 117 7.78 -7.82 -11.06
CA THR A 117 8.79 -8.65 -10.41
C THR A 117 9.34 -7.93 -9.17
N ALA A 118 9.63 -8.70 -8.13
CA ALA A 118 10.27 -8.18 -6.93
C ALA A 118 11.64 -7.56 -7.25
N ASP A 119 12.41 -8.17 -8.16
CA ASP A 119 13.74 -7.70 -8.54
C ASP A 119 13.72 -6.29 -9.13
N LEU A 120 12.81 -6.01 -10.07
CA LEU A 120 12.68 -4.67 -10.67
C LEU A 120 12.19 -3.64 -9.65
N ALA A 121 11.28 -4.04 -8.75
CA ALA A 121 10.85 -3.16 -7.66
C ALA A 121 11.99 -2.84 -6.69
N ILE A 122 12.86 -3.81 -6.39
CA ILE A 122 14.05 -3.61 -5.57
C ILE A 122 15.04 -2.67 -6.26
N GLU A 123 15.27 -2.84 -7.57
CA GLU A 123 16.10 -1.93 -8.36
C GLU A 123 15.57 -0.50 -8.29
N HIS A 124 14.30 -0.28 -8.62
CA HIS A 124 13.68 1.06 -8.56
C HIS A 124 13.64 1.62 -7.12
N MET A 125 13.49 0.77 -6.11
CA MET A 125 13.55 1.19 -4.70
C MET A 125 14.97 1.66 -4.33
N GLN A 126 16.02 1.01 -4.84
CA GLN A 126 17.41 1.42 -4.63
C GLN A 126 17.75 2.73 -5.33
N GLU A 127 17.05 3.07 -6.42
CA GLU A 127 17.16 4.37 -7.10
C GLU A 127 16.40 5.49 -6.39
N ALA A 128 15.50 5.17 -5.46
CA ALA A 128 14.77 6.19 -4.72
C ALA A 128 15.71 7.01 -3.82
N THR A 129 15.48 8.31 -3.76
CA THR A 129 16.25 9.24 -2.92
C THR A 129 16.04 8.95 -1.43
N PHE A 130 14.86 8.45 -1.07
CA PHE A 130 14.52 8.08 0.29
C PHE A 130 13.51 6.93 0.30
N VAL A 131 13.75 5.96 1.17
CA VAL A 131 12.84 4.86 1.47
C VAL A 131 12.56 4.87 2.97
N GLY A 132 11.34 5.18 3.36
CA GLY A 132 10.88 5.12 4.74
C GLY A 132 10.00 3.90 4.99
N ILE A 133 9.81 3.56 6.27
CA ILE A 133 9.03 2.40 6.72
C ILE A 133 7.79 2.91 7.44
N THR A 134 6.61 2.44 7.07
CA THR A 134 5.35 2.92 7.65
C THR A 134 5.18 2.53 9.13
N GLU A 135 5.81 1.45 9.57
CA GLU A 135 5.83 0.96 10.95
C GLU A 135 6.64 1.87 11.87
N ALA A 136 7.63 2.58 11.30
CA ALA A 136 8.42 3.62 11.95
C ALA A 136 8.12 4.97 11.29
N TYR A 137 6.82 5.32 11.18
CA TYR A 137 6.37 6.46 10.38
C TYR A 137 6.96 7.78 10.85
N GLN A 138 6.93 8.06 12.16
CA GLN A 138 7.46 9.31 12.71
C GLN A 138 8.97 9.39 12.49
N GLU A 139 9.70 8.32 12.79
CA GLU A 139 11.14 8.19 12.56
C GLU A 139 11.49 8.39 11.08
N SER A 140 10.74 7.77 10.18
CA SER A 140 10.93 7.90 8.73
C SER A 140 10.67 9.31 8.25
N VAL A 141 9.60 9.96 8.73
CA VAL A 141 9.32 11.37 8.44
C VAL A 141 10.45 12.25 8.97
N CYS A 142 10.97 11.99 10.16
CA CYS A 142 12.10 12.71 10.74
C CYS A 142 13.38 12.52 9.92
N ALA A 143 13.71 11.30 9.50
CA ALA A 143 14.84 11.02 8.64
C ALA A 143 14.72 11.76 7.29
N PHE A 144 13.52 11.75 6.70
CA PHE A 144 13.23 12.50 5.47
C PHE A 144 13.36 14.02 5.68
N TYR A 145 12.89 14.56 6.81
CA TYR A 145 13.08 15.96 7.18
C TYR A 145 14.56 16.34 7.25
N GLY A 146 15.37 15.52 7.93
CA GLY A 146 16.81 15.71 8.02
C GLY A 146 17.48 15.69 6.65
N LEU A 147 17.06 14.77 5.76
CA LEU A 147 17.57 14.67 4.39
C LEU A 147 17.23 15.92 3.55
N VAL A 148 16.00 16.41 3.61
CA VAL A 148 15.52 17.53 2.78
C VAL A 148 15.97 18.90 3.31
N HIS A 149 15.97 19.07 4.63
CA HIS A 149 16.19 20.37 5.27
C HIS A 149 17.56 20.53 5.94
N GLY A 150 18.32 19.44 6.10
CA GLY A 150 19.60 19.46 6.82
C GLY A 150 19.46 19.67 8.33
N ALA A 151 18.24 19.69 8.86
CA ALA A 151 17.91 19.90 10.26
C ALA A 151 16.65 19.11 10.63
N LEU A 152 16.53 18.78 11.92
CA LEU A 152 15.36 18.08 12.46
C LEU A 152 14.47 19.07 13.23
N PRO A 153 13.14 19.03 13.04
CA PRO A 153 12.21 19.79 13.87
C PRO A 153 12.15 19.23 15.30
N ASP A 154 11.63 20.02 16.24
CA ASP A 154 11.56 19.63 17.66
C ASP A 154 10.81 18.30 17.88
N PHE A 155 9.76 18.04 17.11
CA PHE A 155 8.99 16.79 17.20
C PHE A 155 9.78 15.54 16.76
N CYS A 156 11.00 15.70 16.27
CA CYS A 156 11.92 14.62 15.92
C CYS A 156 12.97 14.33 16.98
N ASP A 157 12.97 15.03 18.12
CA ASP A 157 13.89 14.75 19.22
C ASP A 157 13.39 13.57 20.06
N CYS A 158 13.76 12.35 19.66
CA CYS A 158 13.39 11.11 20.37
C CYS A 158 13.97 11.00 21.79
N ARG A 159 14.89 11.88 22.18
CA ARG A 159 15.42 11.96 23.56
C ARG A 159 14.53 12.82 24.46
N ASN A 160 13.71 13.70 23.86
CA ASN A 160 12.78 14.55 24.56
C ASN A 160 11.35 14.07 24.29
N GLN A 161 10.83 13.23 25.19
CA GLN A 161 9.50 12.62 25.01
C GLN A 161 8.38 13.66 24.84
N THR A 162 8.49 14.80 25.51
CA THR A 162 7.53 15.89 25.38
C THR A 162 7.54 16.42 23.96
N ALA A 163 8.71 16.75 23.41
CA ALA A 163 8.84 17.22 22.04
C ALA A 163 8.41 16.13 21.04
N TRP A 164 8.89 14.91 21.19
CA TRP A 164 8.52 13.76 20.36
C TRP A 164 7.00 13.56 20.23
N SER A 165 6.27 13.70 21.33
CA SER A 165 4.80 13.56 21.36
C SER A 165 4.03 14.67 20.62
N THR A 166 4.70 15.75 20.19
CA THR A 166 4.07 16.85 19.43
C THR A 166 4.03 16.61 17.93
N PHE A 167 4.43 15.43 17.45
CA PHE A 167 4.39 15.07 16.04
C PHE A 167 3.00 15.32 15.43
N PRO A 168 2.89 16.16 14.38
CA PRO A 168 1.60 16.54 13.82
C PRO A 168 0.95 15.44 12.96
N GLY A 169 1.62 14.29 12.79
CA GLY A 169 1.05 13.17 12.07
C GLY A 169 -0.15 12.61 12.83
N THR A 170 -1.35 12.81 12.28
CA THR A 170 -2.53 12.10 12.77
C THR A 170 -2.35 10.62 12.44
N HIS A 171 -1.95 9.82 13.43
CA HIS A 171 -2.27 8.40 13.47
C HIS A 171 -3.79 8.28 13.65
N THR A 172 -4.59 8.67 12.65
CA THR A 172 -5.97 8.24 12.65
C THR A 172 -5.93 6.73 12.50
N ALA A 173 -6.30 6.03 13.57
CA ALA A 173 -6.33 4.58 13.65
C ALA A 173 -7.19 3.92 12.56
N PHE A 174 -7.96 4.71 11.80
CA PHE A 174 -8.79 4.28 10.67
C PHE A 174 -8.07 3.42 9.62
N HIS A 175 -6.74 3.51 9.49
CA HIS A 175 -5.95 2.65 8.59
C HIS A 175 -4.72 2.03 9.27
N SER A 176 -4.62 2.15 10.59
CA SER A 176 -3.58 1.49 11.37
C SER A 176 -4.10 0.11 11.73
N ILE A 177 -3.24 -0.90 11.59
CA ILE A 177 -3.43 -2.22 12.21
C ILE A 177 -3.72 -1.94 13.70
N HIS A 178 -4.97 -2.11 14.13
CA HIS A 178 -5.33 -2.07 15.54
C HIS A 178 -4.39 -3.00 16.33
N THR A 179 -4.14 -2.73 17.60
CA THR A 179 -3.24 -3.56 18.43
C THR A 179 -3.61 -5.05 18.42
N ASN A 180 -4.89 -5.37 18.18
CA ASN A 180 -5.39 -6.74 18.09
C ASN A 180 -5.10 -7.41 16.75
N SER A 181 -4.89 -6.64 15.68
CA SER A 181 -4.67 -7.21 14.36
C SER A 181 -3.30 -7.86 14.16
N SER A 182 -2.26 -7.39 14.87
CA SER A 182 -0.98 -8.12 14.87
C SER A 182 -1.13 -9.49 15.52
N ALA A 183 -1.98 -9.62 16.55
CA ALA A 183 -2.27 -10.89 17.19
C ALA A 183 -3.15 -11.79 16.32
N GLU A 184 -4.15 -11.22 15.64
CA GLU A 184 -5.00 -11.94 14.69
C GLU A 184 -4.19 -12.50 13.50
N LEU A 185 -3.32 -11.69 12.93
CA LEU A 185 -2.39 -12.12 11.88
C LEU A 185 -1.43 -13.19 12.39
N ALA A 186 -0.83 -13.00 13.57
CA ALA A 186 0.07 -14.00 14.17
C ALA A 186 -0.62 -15.32 14.52
N SER A 187 -1.95 -15.34 14.65
CA SER A 187 -2.73 -16.56 14.89
C SER A 187 -3.08 -17.36 13.64
N GLN A 188 -2.75 -16.84 12.44
CA GLN A 188 -2.98 -17.57 11.20
C GLN A 188 -2.09 -18.81 11.09
N PRO A 189 -2.51 -19.85 10.34
CA PRO A 189 -1.67 -21.02 10.09
C PRO A 189 -0.31 -20.64 9.50
N ALA A 190 0.75 -21.35 9.89
CA ALA A 190 2.11 -21.06 9.41
C ALA A 190 2.23 -21.11 7.88
N GLU A 191 1.51 -22.00 7.22
CA GLU A 191 1.42 -22.08 5.75
C GLU A 191 0.85 -20.79 5.14
N VAL A 192 -0.18 -20.22 5.77
CA VAL A 192 -0.81 -18.97 5.34
C VAL A 192 0.13 -17.77 5.57
N LEU A 193 0.91 -17.78 6.65
CA LEU A 193 1.90 -16.74 6.92
C LEU A 193 3.14 -16.84 6.02
N ALA A 194 3.55 -18.06 5.66
CA ALA A 194 4.65 -18.30 4.72
C ALA A 194 4.30 -17.91 3.28
N ALA A 195 3.01 -17.87 2.95
CA ALA A 195 2.51 -17.42 1.66
C ALA A 195 2.63 -15.90 1.44
N ILE A 196 2.83 -15.12 2.51
CA ILE A 196 2.95 -13.65 2.48
C ILE A 196 4.41 -13.19 2.52
N ASP A 197 5.29 -14.00 3.12
CA ASP A 197 6.74 -13.76 3.21
C ASP A 197 7.45 -14.00 1.87
#